data_AF-A0A6I4MD10-F1
#
_entry.id   AF-A0A6I4MD10-F1
#
_cell.length_a   1.000
_cell.length_b   1.000
_cell.length_c   1.000
_cell.angle_alpha   90.00
_cell.angle_beta   90.00
_cell.angle_gamma   90.00
#
_symmetry.space_group_name_H-M   'P 1'
#
loop_
_entity.id
_entity.type
_entity.pdbx_description
1 polymer ?
#
loop_
_entity_poly.entity_id
_entity_poly.type
_entity_poly.pdbx_seq_one_letter_code
_entity_poly.pdbx_strand_id
1 'polypeptide(L)'
;MTATPNPCPAWCDGDHPSGWSGVVHRGEIGRANVGGETVIVVILKSPEGPASVTISGPVYVEIHNDDHDDMVRLLTLAGQTDLAALVERAATILREAAL
;
A
#
# COMPACT_ATOMS: atom_id res chain seq x y z
N MET A 1 25.01 2.88 -21.86
CA MET A 1 23.59 3.23 -21.98
C MET A 1 23.10 3.55 -20.59
N THR A 2 22.93 4.82 -20.26
CA THR A 2 22.36 5.26 -18.98
C THR A 2 20.87 4.96 -19.00
N ALA A 3 20.43 4.01 -18.17
CA ALA A 3 19.01 3.74 -18.00
C ALA A 3 18.33 5.04 -17.55
N THR A 4 17.27 5.43 -18.25
CA THR A 4 16.40 6.54 -17.83
C THR A 4 15.90 6.22 -16.43
N PRO A 5 15.92 7.15 -15.46
CA PRO A 5 15.40 6.90 -14.12
C PRO A 5 13.96 6.38 -14.22
N ASN A 6 13.66 5.25 -13.58
CA ASN A 6 12.29 4.76 -13.48
C ASN A 6 11.47 5.86 -12.78
N PRO A 7 10.43 6.43 -13.42
CA PRO A 7 9.61 7.47 -12.80
C PRO A 7 8.75 6.95 -11.64
N CYS A 8 8.73 5.64 -11.41
CA CYS A 8 7.90 5.03 -10.38
C CYS A 8 8.51 5.21 -8.98
N PRO A 9 7.65 5.36 -7.95
CA PRO A 9 8.09 5.18 -6.56
C PRO A 9 8.76 3.81 -6.38
N ALA A 10 9.77 3.73 -5.51
CA ALA A 10 10.54 2.50 -5.30
C ALA A 10 9.70 1.29 -4.84
N TRP A 11 8.53 1.54 -4.25
CA TRP A 11 7.58 0.52 -3.80
C TRP A 11 6.61 0.04 -4.90
N CYS A 12 6.61 0.65 -6.09
CA CYS A 12 5.71 0.28 -7.17
C CYS A 12 6.20 -0.99 -7.89
N ASP A 13 5.33 -2.00 -8.00
CA ASP A 13 5.64 -3.26 -8.71
C ASP A 13 5.61 -3.10 -10.24
N GLY A 14 4.98 -2.04 -10.72
CA GLY A 14 4.85 -1.73 -12.14
C GLY A 14 6.07 -0.98 -12.69
N ASP A 15 6.39 -1.27 -13.96
CA ASP A 15 7.32 -0.47 -14.75
C ASP A 15 6.52 0.45 -15.68
N HIS A 16 6.58 1.76 -15.43
CA HIS A 16 5.88 2.75 -16.25
C HIS A 16 6.88 3.52 -17.13
N PRO A 17 6.56 3.77 -18.41
CA PRO A 17 7.39 4.63 -19.25
C PRO A 17 7.59 6.01 -18.63
N SER A 18 8.81 6.54 -18.68
CA SER A 18 9.13 7.91 -18.25
C SER A 18 8.20 8.92 -18.94
N GLY A 19 7.46 9.71 -18.16
CA GLY A 19 6.61 10.81 -18.67
C GLY A 19 5.11 10.53 -18.75
N TRP A 20 4.62 9.38 -18.29
CA TRP A 20 3.18 9.11 -18.19
C TRP A 20 2.56 9.73 -16.93
N SER A 21 2.02 10.95 -17.04
CA SER A 21 1.12 11.54 -16.04
C SER A 21 -0.28 10.93 -16.21
N GLY A 22 -0.69 10.03 -15.32
CA GLY A 22 -1.98 9.32 -15.45
C GLY A 22 -1.99 7.86 -14.97
N VAL A 23 -0.87 7.36 -14.45
CA VAL A 23 -0.76 5.97 -14.02
C VAL A 23 -1.20 5.75 -12.58
N VAL A 24 -1.83 4.61 -12.34
CA VAL A 24 -2.05 4.07 -11.01
C VAL A 24 -0.79 3.30 -10.60
N HIS A 25 -0.20 3.64 -9.47
CA HIS A 25 0.89 2.85 -8.90
C HIS A 25 0.33 1.85 -7.89
N ARG A 26 0.82 0.62 -7.94
CA ARG A 26 0.47 -0.46 -7.02
C ARG A 26 1.74 -1.14 -6.53
N GLY A 27 1.86 -1.33 -5.23
CA GLY A 27 2.89 -2.14 -4.59
C GLY A 27 2.25 -3.14 -3.65
N GLU A 28 2.38 -4.44 -3.91
CA GLU A 28 1.88 -5.48 -3.02
C GLU A 28 2.80 -5.70 -1.84
N ILE A 29 2.26 -5.57 -0.63
CA ILE A 29 3.03 -5.73 0.61
C ILE A 29 2.96 -7.17 1.11
N GLY A 30 1.79 -7.81 0.96
CA GLY A 30 1.60 -9.20 1.33
C GLY A 30 0.13 -9.61 1.41
N ARG A 31 -0.09 -10.83 1.89
CA ARG A 31 -1.42 -11.44 2.03
C ARG A 31 -1.64 -11.89 3.47
N ALA A 32 -2.87 -11.79 3.95
CA ALA A 32 -3.31 -12.31 5.25
C ALA A 32 -4.65 -13.03 5.12
N ASN A 33 -4.96 -13.93 6.06
CA ASN A 33 -6.27 -14.59 6.13
C ASN A 33 -7.11 -13.96 7.24
N VAL A 34 -8.31 -13.49 6.90
CA VAL A 34 -9.27 -12.86 7.82
C VAL A 34 -10.61 -13.56 7.66
N GLY A 35 -11.11 -14.20 8.71
CA GLY A 35 -12.43 -14.84 8.68
C GLY A 35 -12.56 -15.97 7.63
N GLY A 36 -11.45 -16.61 7.24
CA GLY A 36 -11.42 -17.64 6.19
C GLY A 36 -11.16 -17.12 4.78
N GLU A 37 -11.12 -15.80 4.59
CA GLU A 37 -10.87 -15.16 3.30
C GLU A 37 -9.44 -14.63 3.22
N THR A 38 -8.80 -14.76 2.06
CA THR A 38 -7.50 -14.14 1.81
C THR A 38 -7.69 -12.69 1.38
N VAL A 39 -7.05 -11.77 2.12
CA VAL A 39 -6.93 -10.36 1.78
C VAL A 39 -5.51 -10.03 1.38
N ILE A 40 -5.35 -8.98 0.58
CA ILE A 40 -4.08 -8.48 0.08
C ILE A 40 -3.91 -7.05 0.58
N VAL A 41 -2.78 -6.76 1.22
CA VAL A 41 -2.40 -5.40 1.56
C VAL A 41 -1.55 -4.84 0.44
N VAL A 42 -1.96 -3.70 -0.09
CA VAL A 42 -1.25 -3.01 -1.17
C VAL A 42 -1.08 -1.54 -0.80
N ILE A 43 0.00 -0.93 -1.29
CA ILE A 43 0.07 0.51 -1.45
C ILE A 43 -0.54 0.84 -2.80
N LEU A 44 -1.51 1.75 -2.82
CA LEU A 44 -2.14 2.23 -4.04
C LEU A 44 -1.97 3.74 -4.14
N LYS A 45 -1.61 4.24 -5.31
CA LYS A 45 -1.63 5.68 -5.60
C LYS A 45 -2.35 5.91 -6.91
N SER A 46 -3.49 6.59 -6.83
CA SER A 46 -4.18 7.08 -8.03
C SER A 46 -3.41 8.23 -8.69
N PRO A 47 -3.69 8.56 -9.96
CA PRO A 47 -2.95 9.60 -10.66
C PRO A 47 -3.01 10.96 -9.96
N GLU A 48 -4.18 11.30 -9.43
CA GLU A 48 -4.48 12.61 -8.84
C GLU A 48 -4.45 12.62 -7.31
N GLY A 49 -4.34 11.44 -6.68
CA GLY A 49 -4.38 11.29 -5.23
C GLY A 49 -3.03 11.02 -4.57
N PRO A 50 -2.95 11.19 -3.24
CA PRO A 50 -1.84 10.68 -2.44
C PRO A 50 -1.81 9.15 -2.50
N ALA A 51 -0.67 8.57 -2.16
CA ALA A 51 -0.60 7.14 -1.93
C ALA A 51 -1.33 6.79 -0.62
N SER A 52 -1.99 5.64 -0.59
CA SER A 52 -2.73 5.12 0.57
C SER A 52 -2.41 3.63 0.77
N VAL A 53 -2.67 3.14 1.98
CA VAL A 53 -2.65 1.71 2.25
C VAL A 53 -4.05 1.18 1.97
N THR A 54 -4.14 0.08 1.21
CA THR A 54 -5.40 -0.54 0.84
C THR A 54 -5.40 -2.00 1.24
N ILE A 55 -6.49 -2.45 1.86
CA ILE A 55 -6.79 -3.86 2.09
C ILE A 55 -7.80 -4.28 1.03
N SER A 56 -7.39 -5.18 0.15
CA SER A 56 -8.15 -5.65 -1.01
C SER A 56 -8.49 -7.13 -0.88
N GLY A 57 -9.74 -7.51 -1.14
CA GLY A 57 -10.23 -8.88 -1.11
C GLY A 57 -11.74 -8.88 -1.36
N PRO A 58 -12.56 -9.62 -0.58
CA PRO A 58 -14.02 -9.42 -0.62
C PRO A 58 -14.40 -8.00 -0.15
N VAL A 59 -13.61 -7.49 0.79
CA VAL A 59 -13.39 -6.13 1.26
C VAL A 59 -12.68 -5.17 0.29
N TYR A 60 -13.10 -3.92 0.10
CA TYR A 60 -12.16 -2.84 -0.24
C TYR A 60 -12.13 -1.82 0.90
N VAL A 61 -10.96 -1.64 1.52
CA VAL A 61 -10.74 -0.63 2.56
C VAL A 61 -9.52 0.19 2.18
N GLU A 62 -9.72 1.49 2.03
CA GLU A 62 -8.64 2.46 1.86
C GLU A 62 -8.36 3.15 3.20
N ILE A 63 -7.08 3.26 3.55
CA ILE A 63 -6.61 3.83 4.82
C ILE A 63 -5.73 5.03 4.48
N HIS A 64 -6.21 6.21 4.80
CA HIS A 64 -5.50 7.47 4.58
C HIS A 64 -4.31 7.61 5.54
N ASN A 65 -3.34 8.45 5.17
CA ASN A 65 -2.05 8.57 5.88
C ASN A 65 -2.19 8.86 7.37
N ASP A 66 -3.18 9.64 7.77
CA ASP A 66 -3.39 10.03 9.17
C ASP A 66 -4.00 8.89 10.00
N ASP A 67 -4.58 7.87 9.35
CA ASP A 67 -5.33 6.78 10.01
C ASP A 67 -4.51 5.48 10.14
N HIS A 68 -3.27 5.44 9.65
CA HIS A 68 -2.46 4.20 9.62
C HIS A 68 -2.24 3.61 11.00
N ASP A 69 -1.80 4.44 11.96
CA ASP A 69 -1.48 3.98 13.31
C ASP A 69 -2.74 3.53 14.07
N ASP A 70 -3.87 4.20 13.86
CA ASP A 70 -5.15 3.82 14.46
C ASP A 70 -5.69 2.52 13.86
N MET A 71 -5.55 2.32 12.55
CA MET A 71 -5.92 1.06 11.91
C MET A 71 -5.06 -0.11 12.42
N VAL A 72 -3.74 0.07 12.57
CA VAL A 72 -2.84 -0.95 13.14
C VAL A 72 -3.28 -1.34 14.55
N ARG A 73 -3.63 -0.35 15.39
CA ARG A 73 -4.16 -0.60 16.75
C ARG A 73 -5.48 -1.37 16.71
N LEU A 74 -6.43 -0.96 15.88
CA LEU A 74 -7.73 -1.62 15.75
C LEU A 74 -7.58 -3.09 15.32
N LEU A 75 -6.75 -3.35 14.31
CA LEU A 75 -6.49 -4.72 13.85
C LEU A 75 -5.82 -5.58 14.91
N THR A 76 -4.86 -5.00 15.66
CA THR A 76 -4.20 -5.68 16.78
C THR A 76 -5.21 -6.04 17.88
N LEU A 77 -6.08 -5.12 18.26
CA LEU A 77 -7.15 -5.35 19.24
C LEU A 77 -8.16 -6.40 18.77
N ALA A 78 -8.42 -6.47 17.47
CA ALA A 78 -9.27 -7.49 16.85
C ALA A 78 -8.58 -8.86 16.69
N GLY A 79 -7.33 -9.02 17.15
CA GLY A 79 -6.56 -10.26 17.02
C GLY A 79 -6.06 -10.53 15.60
N GLN A 80 -6.13 -9.55 14.69
CA GLN A 80 -5.68 -9.65 13.31
C GLN A 80 -4.20 -9.24 13.19
N THR A 81 -3.31 -9.89 13.96
CA THR A 81 -1.90 -9.48 14.09
C THR A 81 -1.12 -9.52 12.78
N ASP A 82 -1.37 -10.52 11.92
CA ASP A 82 -0.69 -10.61 10.62
C ASP A 82 -1.10 -9.47 9.69
N LEU A 83 -2.39 -9.14 9.67
CA LEU A 83 -2.90 -8.03 8.88
C LEU A 83 -2.40 -6.68 9.42
N ALA A 84 -2.36 -6.52 10.74
CA ALA A 84 -1.81 -5.32 11.38
C ALA A 84 -0.34 -5.09 11.00
N ALA A 85 0.49 -6.15 11.01
CA ALA A 85 1.89 -6.07 10.63
C ALA A 85 2.09 -5.71 9.15
N LEU A 86 1.21 -6.19 8.26
CA LEU A 86 1.25 -5.80 6.85
C LEU A 86 0.86 -4.33 6.64
N VAL A 87 -0.17 -3.85 7.35
CA VAL A 87 -0.58 -2.43 7.30
C VAL A 87 0.52 -1.53 7.86
N GLU A 88 1.14 -1.90 8.98
CA GLU A 88 2.27 -1.15 9.57
C GLU A 88 3.48 -1.08 8.63
N ARG A 89 3.79 -2.19 7.95
CA ARG A 89 4.86 -2.23 6.95
C ARG A 89 4.55 -1.29 5.78
N ALA A 90 3.33 -1.33 5.26
CA ALA A 90 2.88 -0.46 4.18
C ALA A 90 2.98 1.02 4.56
N ALA A 91 2.49 1.37 5.75
CA ALA A 91 2.55 2.71 6.31
C ALA A 91 4.00 3.22 6.46
N THR A 92 4.90 2.36 6.91
CA THR A 92 6.33 2.68 7.08
C THR A 92 6.98 2.99 5.73
N ILE A 93 6.74 2.18 4.71
CA ILE A 93 7.21 2.43 3.34
C ILE A 93 6.72 3.79 2.82
N LEU A 94 5.45 4.13 3.06
CA LEU A 94 4.90 5.41 2.63
C LEU A 94 5.51 6.61 3.35
N ARG A 95 5.75 6.50 4.67
CA ARG A 95 6.43 7.55 5.44
C ARG A 95 7.87 7.78 4.97
N GLU A 96 8.60 6.70 4.70
CA GLU A 96 9.99 6.78 4.22
C GLU A 96 10.07 7.35 2.80
N ALA A 97 9.10 7.06 1.94
CA ALA A 97 9.05 7.59 0.57
C ALA A 97 8.61 9.07 0.48
N ALA A 98 8.08 9.65 1.56
CA ALA A 98 7.69 11.06 1.63
C ALA A 98 8.81 12.00 2.13
N LEU A 99 9.94 11.42 2.57
CA LEU A 99 11.17 12.12 2.98
C LEU A 99 12.15 12.27 1.80
#